data_AF-A0A1J5QUJ6-F1
#
_entry.id   AF-A0A1J5QUJ6-F1
#
_cell.length_a   1.000
_cell.length_b   1.000
_cell.length_c   1.000
_cell.angle_alpha   90.00
_cell.angle_beta   90.00
_cell.angle_gamma   90.00
#
_symmetry.space_group_name_H-M   'P 1'
#
loop_
_entity.id
_entity.type
_entity.pdbx_description
1 polymer ?
#
loop_
_entity_poly.entity_id
_entity_poly.type
_entity_poly.pdbx_seq_one_letter_code
_entity_poly.pdbx_strand_id
1 'polypeptide(L)'
;MVVEGDADPSTGVVTASSIRPFASAPEQVRLHGTITNFVSSSNFAVRGVTVNAAQASFVNGSAASLGNGVFVDVAGSVSGNVVYASTAQVFSAAPEGGTVDYEGTVSQFNPTTNSFLLTWKDDGQTMRSPVALASNVVFVNGAAAQLVDGAAIEIEATNAAGTLQAYTVTFKTIPGASGNGSSPGTAQTSGVVYGYDATAGSFQISGLTILIDGVAPTGGKLANGVRAEVQFTTTNGQNVAQKISIDD
;
A
#
# COMPACT_ATOMS: atom_id res chain seq x y z
N MET A 1 -18.30 -3.56 -39.79
CA MET A 1 -18.92 -2.54 -40.62
C MET A 1 -20.03 -3.25 -41.35
N VAL A 2 -21.27 -2.79 -41.21
CA VAL A 2 -22.38 -3.28 -42.04
C VAL A 2 -22.69 -2.16 -43.03
N VAL A 3 -22.72 -2.52 -44.32
CA VAL A 3 -23.11 -1.62 -45.40
C VAL A 3 -24.48 -2.08 -45.86
N GLU A 4 -25.45 -1.19 -45.76
CA GLU A 4 -26.78 -1.35 -46.37
C GLU A 4 -26.80 -0.51 -47.64
N GLY A 5 -27.33 -1.06 -48.72
CA GLY A 5 -27.30 -0.42 -50.02
C GLY A 5 -28.13 -1.17 -51.04
N ASP A 6 -28.31 -0.52 -52.19
CA ASP A 6 -28.98 -1.09 -53.35
C ASP A 6 -27.91 -1.48 -54.38
N ALA A 7 -28.09 -2.64 -55.01
CA ALA A 7 -27.20 -3.14 -56.03
C ALA A 7 -27.93 -3.07 -57.38
N ASP A 8 -27.43 -2.25 -58.30
CA ASP A 8 -27.95 -2.22 -59.66
C ASP A 8 -27.44 -3.46 -60.42
N PRO A 9 -28.31 -4.43 -60.76
CA PRO A 9 -27.90 -5.67 -61.40
C PRO A 9 -27.49 -5.48 -62.86
N SER A 10 -27.81 -4.33 -63.47
CA SER A 10 -27.51 -4.04 -64.88
C SER A 10 -26.16 -3.35 -65.08
N THR A 11 -25.70 -2.57 -64.10
CA THR A 11 -24.43 -1.84 -64.15
C THR A 11 -23.37 -2.41 -63.20
N GLY A 12 -23.77 -3.28 -62.26
CA GLY A 12 -22.89 -3.84 -61.23
C GLY A 12 -22.48 -2.83 -60.16
N VAL A 13 -23.07 -1.63 -60.18
CA VAL A 13 -22.78 -0.58 -59.21
C VAL A 13 -23.56 -0.83 -57.93
N VAL A 14 -22.86 -0.89 -56.81
CA VAL A 14 -23.46 -0.94 -55.47
C VAL A 14 -23.48 0.46 -54.89
N THR A 15 -24.66 1.00 -54.63
CA THR A 15 -24.82 2.31 -53.98
C THR A 15 -25.14 2.08 -52.52
N ALA A 16 -24.20 2.44 -51.64
CA ALA A 16 -24.43 2.40 -50.20
C ALA A 16 -25.46 3.47 -49.80
N SER A 17 -26.56 3.06 -49.17
CA SER A 17 -27.56 3.96 -48.60
C SER A 17 -27.29 4.23 -47.12
N SER A 18 -26.56 3.34 -46.44
CA SER A 18 -26.11 3.54 -45.06
C SER A 18 -24.81 2.79 -44.78
N ILE A 19 -23.91 3.45 -44.07
CA ILE A 19 -22.71 2.84 -43.49
C ILE A 19 -22.87 2.91 -41.98
N ARG A 20 -23.02 1.75 -41.33
CA ARG A 20 -22.89 1.65 -39.88
C ARG A 20 -21.46 1.20 -39.56
N PRO A 21 -20.56 2.10 -39.13
CA PRO A 21 -19.34 1.65 -38.48
C PRO A 21 -19.76 0.79 -37.30
N PHE A 22 -19.05 -0.31 -37.04
CA PHE A 22 -19.16 -0.89 -35.70
C PHE A 22 -18.77 0.24 -34.76
N ALA A 23 -19.62 0.59 -33.81
CA ALA A 23 -19.14 1.38 -32.69
C ALA A 23 -17.96 0.56 -32.14
N SER A 24 -16.74 1.07 -32.29
CA SER A 24 -15.66 0.66 -31.42
C SER A 24 -16.14 1.11 -30.05
N ALA A 25 -16.88 0.24 -29.36
CA ALA A 25 -17.09 0.43 -27.94
C ALA A 25 -15.67 0.57 -27.38
N PRO A 26 -15.32 1.71 -26.76
CA PRO A 26 -14.00 1.85 -26.19
C PRO A 26 -13.78 0.62 -25.30
N GLU A 27 -12.60 -0.01 -25.38
CA GLU A 27 -12.33 -1.24 -24.64
C GLU A 27 -12.77 -1.05 -23.19
N GLN A 28 -13.86 -1.72 -22.84
CA GLN A 28 -14.45 -1.57 -21.53
C GLN A 28 -13.60 -2.39 -20.58
N VAL A 29 -13.00 -1.73 -19.61
CA VAL A 29 -12.20 -2.37 -18.59
C VAL A 29 -12.91 -2.33 -17.26
N ARG A 30 -12.59 -3.30 -16.42
CA ARG A 30 -12.93 -3.30 -15.01
C ARG A 30 -11.68 -3.47 -14.18
N LEU A 31 -11.55 -2.63 -13.17
CA LEU A 31 -10.53 -2.74 -12.12
C LEU A 31 -11.23 -3.04 -10.81
N HIS A 32 -10.75 -4.05 -10.10
CA HIS A 32 -11.24 -4.43 -8.79
C HIS A 32 -10.05 -4.42 -7.83
N GLY A 33 -10.16 -3.68 -6.72
CA GLY A 33 -9.11 -3.62 -5.72
C GLY A 33 -9.26 -2.42 -4.80
N THR A 34 -8.28 -2.24 -3.92
CA THR A 34 -8.23 -1.10 -3.00
C THR A 34 -7.69 0.14 -3.70
N ILE A 35 -8.17 1.30 -3.26
CA ILE A 35 -7.67 2.59 -3.69
C ILE A 35 -6.31 2.84 -3.03
N THR A 36 -5.33 3.21 -3.85
CA THR A 36 -4.02 3.72 -3.47
C THR A 36 -3.79 5.08 -4.12
N ASN A 37 -2.81 5.85 -3.62
CA ASN A 37 -2.45 7.17 -4.16
C ASN A 37 -3.65 8.10 -4.37
N PHE A 38 -4.61 8.11 -3.44
CA PHE A 38 -5.79 8.97 -3.52
C PHE A 38 -5.38 10.45 -3.45
N VAL A 39 -5.63 11.18 -4.54
CA VAL A 39 -5.45 12.64 -4.62
C VAL A 39 -6.80 13.35 -4.47
N SER A 40 -7.83 12.82 -5.13
CA SER A 40 -9.21 13.27 -5.00
C SER A 40 -10.18 12.19 -5.51
N SER A 41 -11.48 12.40 -5.31
CA SER A 41 -12.51 11.50 -5.86
C SER A 41 -12.50 11.38 -7.39
N SER A 42 -11.77 12.25 -8.09
CA SER A 42 -11.58 12.22 -9.54
C SER A 42 -10.21 11.71 -9.97
N ASN A 43 -9.26 11.51 -9.05
CA ASN A 43 -7.90 11.07 -9.34
C ASN A 43 -7.34 10.21 -8.20
N PHE A 44 -7.22 8.92 -8.48
CA PHE A 44 -6.66 7.92 -7.58
C PHE A 44 -6.11 6.73 -8.37
N ALA A 45 -5.45 5.79 -7.71
CA ALA A 45 -5.00 4.55 -8.33
C ALA A 45 -5.73 3.34 -7.77
N VAL A 46 -5.89 2.31 -8.60
CA VAL A 46 -6.35 0.98 -8.20
C VAL A 46 -5.38 -0.02 -8.78
N ARG A 47 -4.72 -0.83 -7.94
CA ARG A 47 -3.69 -1.80 -8.35
C ARG A 47 -2.59 -1.17 -9.23
N GLY A 48 -2.16 0.03 -8.86
CA GLY A 48 -1.14 0.80 -9.58
C GLY A 48 -1.63 1.47 -10.88
N VAL A 49 -2.87 1.25 -11.31
CA VAL A 49 -3.44 1.88 -12.51
C VAL A 49 -4.12 3.19 -12.12
N THR A 50 -3.77 4.27 -12.81
CA THR A 50 -4.39 5.58 -12.58
C THR A 50 -5.83 5.59 -13.09
N VAL A 51 -6.75 6.06 -12.25
CA VAL A 51 -8.18 6.18 -12.54
C VAL A 51 -8.58 7.66 -12.53
N ASN A 52 -9.14 8.12 -13.65
CA ASN A 52 -9.86 9.37 -13.72
C ASN A 52 -11.36 9.10 -13.55
N ALA A 53 -11.92 9.53 -12.42
CA ALA A 53 -13.32 9.32 -12.07
C ALA A 53 -14.16 10.60 -12.11
N ALA A 54 -13.70 11.65 -12.81
CA ALA A 54 -14.38 12.95 -12.87
C ALA A 54 -15.83 12.87 -13.39
N GLN A 55 -16.16 11.86 -14.20
CA GLN A 55 -17.50 11.65 -14.77
C GLN A 55 -18.16 10.35 -14.26
N ALA A 56 -17.58 9.71 -13.25
CA ALA A 56 -18.08 8.43 -12.77
C ALA A 56 -19.34 8.60 -11.94
N SER A 57 -20.32 7.70 -12.12
CA SER A 57 -21.39 7.52 -11.14
C SER A 57 -20.93 6.61 -10.00
N PHE A 58 -21.16 7.03 -8.76
CA PHE A 58 -20.82 6.23 -7.57
C PHE A 58 -21.98 5.33 -7.16
N VAL A 59 -21.68 4.07 -6.88
CA VAL A 59 -22.67 3.04 -6.47
C VAL A 59 -22.32 2.53 -5.08
N ASN A 60 -23.32 2.36 -4.21
CA ASN A 60 -23.15 1.93 -2.80
C ASN A 60 -22.20 2.81 -1.97
N GLY A 61 -22.03 4.06 -2.39
CA GLY A 61 -21.17 5.05 -1.77
C GLY A 61 -21.28 6.38 -2.50
N SER A 62 -20.41 7.32 -2.16
CA SER A 62 -20.32 8.63 -2.79
C SER A 62 -18.86 9.00 -3.05
N ALA A 63 -18.63 10.13 -3.73
CA ALA A 63 -17.30 10.70 -3.88
C ALA A 63 -16.59 10.93 -2.54
N ALA A 64 -17.34 11.20 -1.46
CA ALA A 64 -16.81 11.39 -0.11
C ALA A 64 -16.51 10.07 0.61
N SER A 65 -16.89 8.93 0.03
CA SER A 65 -16.60 7.59 0.54
C SER A 65 -15.30 7.01 -0.03
N LEU A 66 -14.59 7.78 -0.86
CA LEU A 66 -13.34 7.35 -1.46
C LEU A 66 -12.17 7.87 -0.63
N GLY A 67 -11.19 7.01 -0.44
CA GLY A 67 -9.94 7.30 0.25
C GLY A 67 -8.99 6.11 0.10
N ASN A 68 -7.76 6.26 0.57
CA ASN A 68 -6.83 5.13 0.59
C ASN A 68 -7.39 3.99 1.46
N GLY A 69 -7.22 2.75 0.99
CA GLY A 69 -7.72 1.54 1.67
C GLY A 69 -9.14 1.14 1.27
N VAL A 70 -9.94 2.04 0.68
CA VAL A 70 -11.31 1.74 0.26
C VAL A 70 -11.30 0.74 -0.90
N PHE A 71 -12.10 -0.33 -0.80
CA PHE A 71 -12.25 -1.30 -1.88
C PHE A 71 -13.29 -0.85 -2.91
N VAL A 72 -12.90 -0.87 -4.19
CA VAL A 72 -13.76 -0.43 -5.30
C VAL A 72 -13.77 -1.41 -6.47
N ASP A 73 -14.86 -1.34 -7.23
CA ASP A 73 -15.00 -1.89 -8.57
C ASP A 73 -15.26 -0.74 -9.55
N VAL A 74 -14.27 -0.47 -10.39
CA VAL A 74 -14.27 0.63 -11.35
C VAL A 74 -14.48 0.06 -12.74
N ALA A 75 -15.53 0.51 -13.42
CA ALA A 75 -15.74 0.22 -14.84
C ALA A 75 -15.58 1.50 -15.66
N GLY A 76 -14.96 1.38 -16.84
CA GLY A 76 -14.69 2.52 -17.70
C GLY A 76 -14.02 2.15 -19.01
N SER A 77 -13.39 3.15 -19.62
CA SER A 77 -12.61 3.01 -20.85
C SER A 77 -11.13 3.32 -20.60
N VAL A 78 -10.25 2.70 -21.37
CA VAL A 78 -8.80 2.99 -21.30
C VAL A 78 -8.41 3.98 -22.38
N SER A 79 -7.58 4.96 -22.01
CA SER A 79 -6.82 5.75 -22.97
C SER A 79 -5.42 5.98 -22.43
N GLY A 80 -4.42 5.43 -23.14
CA GLY A 80 -3.05 5.32 -22.61
C GLY A 80 -3.01 4.42 -21.37
N ASN A 81 -2.40 4.93 -20.29
CA ASN A 81 -2.28 4.21 -19.00
C ASN A 81 -3.33 4.64 -17.97
N VAL A 82 -4.40 5.33 -18.40
CA VAL A 82 -5.43 5.88 -17.51
C VAL A 82 -6.78 5.23 -17.83
N VAL A 83 -7.48 4.81 -16.78
CA VAL A 83 -8.88 4.38 -16.87
C VAL A 83 -9.78 5.59 -16.64
N TYR A 84 -10.59 5.94 -17.64
CA TYR A 84 -11.65 6.92 -17.54
C TYR A 84 -12.92 6.21 -17.07
N ALA A 85 -13.21 6.33 -15.77
CA ALA A 85 -14.28 5.61 -15.11
C ALA A 85 -15.66 6.18 -15.49
N SER A 86 -16.56 5.30 -15.89
CA SER A 86 -17.99 5.59 -16.00
C SER A 86 -18.74 5.26 -14.71
N THR A 87 -18.27 4.26 -13.96
CA THR A 87 -18.86 3.86 -12.69
C THR A 87 -17.78 3.48 -11.69
N ALA A 88 -18.00 3.80 -10.41
CA ALA A 88 -17.20 3.30 -9.30
C ALA A 88 -18.13 2.79 -8.19
N GLN A 89 -18.15 1.49 -7.98
CA GLN A 89 -18.88 0.88 -6.88
C GLN A 89 -17.96 0.80 -5.66
N VAL A 90 -18.44 1.30 -4.52
CA VAL A 90 -17.74 1.26 -3.24
C VAL A 90 -18.23 0.07 -2.42
N PHE A 91 -17.30 -0.61 -1.75
CA PHE A 91 -17.60 -1.71 -0.85
C PHE A 91 -17.16 -1.35 0.57
N SER A 92 -17.96 -1.75 1.56
CA SER A 92 -17.63 -1.54 2.99
C SER A 92 -16.51 -2.45 3.50
N ALA A 93 -16.15 -3.48 2.74
CA ALA A 93 -15.00 -4.34 2.94
C ALA A 93 -14.69 -5.08 1.64
N ALA A 94 -13.45 -5.55 1.48
CA ALA A 94 -13.09 -6.39 0.35
C ALA A 94 -13.94 -7.69 0.35
N PRO A 95 -14.60 -8.05 -0.77
CA PRO A 95 -15.33 -9.30 -0.87
C PRO A 95 -14.39 -10.51 -0.87
N GLU A 96 -14.94 -11.72 -0.69
CA GLU A 96 -14.16 -12.96 -0.85
C GLU A 96 -13.52 -13.04 -2.24
N GLY A 97 -12.24 -13.42 -2.29
CA GLY A 97 -11.45 -13.44 -3.53
C GLY A 97 -10.97 -12.06 -3.99
N GLY A 98 -11.37 -10.98 -3.32
CA GLY A 98 -10.91 -9.62 -3.64
C GLY A 98 -9.44 -9.41 -3.30
N THR A 99 -8.68 -8.84 -4.23
CA THR A 99 -7.28 -8.44 -4.01
C THR A 99 -7.21 -7.08 -3.33
N VAL A 100 -6.49 -7.01 -2.22
CA VAL A 100 -6.26 -5.80 -1.43
C VAL A 100 -4.78 -5.44 -1.44
N ASP A 101 -4.54 -4.13 -1.41
CA ASP A 101 -3.25 -3.52 -1.16
C ASP A 101 -3.39 -2.62 0.07
N TYR A 102 -2.79 -3.03 1.19
CA TYR A 102 -2.91 -2.35 2.49
C TYR A 102 -1.57 -2.03 3.11
N GLU A 103 -1.37 -0.75 3.42
CA GLU A 103 -0.28 -0.26 4.24
C GLU A 103 -0.68 -0.23 5.73
N GLY A 104 0.17 -0.76 6.59
CA GLY A 104 -0.10 -0.83 8.02
C GLY A 104 1.07 -1.30 8.88
N THR A 105 0.77 -1.52 10.16
CA THR A 105 1.74 -1.98 11.17
C THR A 105 1.40 -3.38 11.66
N VAL A 106 2.44 -4.22 11.75
CA VAL A 106 2.36 -5.61 12.22
C VAL A 106 2.21 -5.68 13.73
N SER A 107 1.38 -6.60 14.22
CA SER A 107 1.26 -6.97 15.62
C SER A 107 0.90 -8.44 15.76
N GLN A 108 1.14 -9.06 16.92
CA GLN A 108 0.81 -10.46 17.17
C GLN A 108 1.42 -11.43 16.14
N PHE A 109 2.65 -11.18 15.67
CA PHE A 109 3.32 -12.07 14.75
C PHE A 109 3.58 -13.44 15.39
N ASN A 110 3.11 -14.48 14.73
CA ASN A 110 3.32 -15.87 15.10
C ASN A 110 4.18 -16.57 14.04
N PRO A 111 5.46 -16.84 14.33
CA PRO A 111 6.38 -17.46 13.37
C PRO A 111 6.06 -18.95 13.12
N THR A 112 5.31 -19.62 14.00
CA THR A 112 4.91 -21.02 13.82
C THR A 112 3.85 -21.15 12.73
N THR A 113 2.91 -20.20 12.69
CA THR A 113 1.79 -20.18 11.74
C THR A 113 2.00 -19.19 10.58
N ASN A 114 3.10 -18.44 10.57
CA ASN A 114 3.38 -17.36 9.61
C ASN A 114 2.20 -16.39 9.46
N SER A 115 1.67 -15.94 10.59
CA SER A 115 0.49 -15.08 10.65
C SER A 115 0.70 -13.89 11.57
N PHE A 116 -0.04 -12.80 11.35
CA PHE A 116 -0.02 -11.62 12.20
C PHE A 116 -1.35 -10.86 12.10
N LEU A 117 -1.52 -9.85 12.93
CA LEU A 117 -2.59 -8.86 12.84
C LEU A 117 -2.04 -7.56 12.23
N LEU A 118 -2.60 -7.13 11.10
CA LEU A 118 -2.26 -5.86 10.47
C LEU A 118 -3.21 -4.78 11.00
N THR A 119 -2.66 -3.69 11.53
CA THR A 119 -3.42 -2.45 11.77
C THR A 119 -3.20 -1.50 10.60
N TRP A 120 -4.27 -1.14 9.90
CA TRP A 120 -4.24 -0.32 8.68
C TRP A 120 -5.36 0.74 8.72
N LYS A 121 -5.46 1.58 7.68
CA LYS A 121 -6.48 2.63 7.60
C LYS A 121 -7.41 2.45 6.39
N ASP A 122 -8.70 2.50 6.63
CA ASP A 122 -9.76 2.60 5.62
C ASP A 122 -10.38 4.00 5.70
N ASP A 123 -10.05 4.86 4.72
CA ASP A 123 -10.47 6.27 4.73
C ASP A 123 -10.19 6.98 6.08
N GLY A 124 -9.01 6.72 6.65
CA GLY A 124 -8.58 7.26 7.94
C GLY A 124 -9.10 6.52 9.18
N GLN A 125 -10.08 5.62 9.04
CA GLN A 125 -10.55 4.77 10.13
C GLN A 125 -9.56 3.64 10.40
N THR A 126 -9.27 3.39 11.68
CA THR A 126 -8.34 2.31 12.05
C THR A 126 -9.02 0.96 11.93
N MET A 127 -8.48 0.11 11.06
CA MET A 127 -8.93 -1.25 10.82
C MET A 127 -7.90 -2.25 11.33
N ARG A 128 -8.36 -3.46 11.64
CA ARG A 128 -7.51 -4.59 12.04
C ARG A 128 -7.91 -5.82 11.26
N SER A 129 -6.95 -6.47 10.60
CA SER A 129 -7.21 -7.66 9.79
C SER A 129 -6.20 -8.76 10.10
N PRO A 130 -6.64 -10.00 10.34
CA PRO A 130 -5.74 -11.13 10.42
C PRO A 130 -5.13 -11.39 9.04
N VAL A 131 -3.82 -11.62 9.03
CA VAL A 131 -3.04 -11.91 7.82
C VAL A 131 -2.34 -13.25 7.99
N ALA A 132 -2.45 -14.09 6.96
CA ALA A 132 -1.63 -15.28 6.81
C ALA A 132 -0.70 -15.08 5.62
N LEU A 133 0.58 -15.41 5.77
CA LEU A 133 1.52 -15.41 4.64
C LEU A 133 1.26 -16.61 3.74
N ALA A 134 1.23 -16.40 2.43
CA ALA A 134 1.16 -17.49 1.48
C ALA A 134 2.49 -18.24 1.45
N SER A 135 2.47 -19.52 1.07
CA SER A 135 3.70 -20.32 0.95
C SER A 135 4.69 -19.77 -0.08
N ASN A 136 4.19 -19.01 -1.06
CA ASN A 136 4.96 -18.34 -2.10
C ASN A 136 5.12 -16.82 -1.84
N VAL A 137 5.01 -16.37 -0.59
CA VAL A 137 5.14 -14.95 -0.26
C VAL A 137 6.50 -14.40 -0.73
N VAL A 138 6.47 -13.22 -1.34
CA VAL A 138 7.65 -12.45 -1.76
C VAL A 138 7.85 -11.28 -0.79
N PHE A 139 9.06 -11.15 -0.27
CA PHE A 139 9.45 -9.98 0.52
C PHE A 139 10.18 -8.97 -0.38
N VAL A 140 9.74 -7.72 -0.33
CA VAL A 140 10.31 -6.59 -1.09
C VAL A 140 10.84 -5.56 -0.12
N ASN A 141 12.02 -5.01 -0.39
CA ASN A 141 12.73 -4.05 0.47
C ASN A 141 13.01 -4.58 1.90
N GLY A 142 13.08 -5.90 2.07
CA GLY A 142 13.42 -6.56 3.32
C GLY A 142 13.34 -8.09 3.21
N ALA A 143 13.46 -8.77 4.34
CA ALA A 143 13.46 -10.23 4.46
C ALA A 143 12.48 -10.68 5.56
N ALA A 144 12.11 -11.97 5.54
CA ALA A 144 11.18 -12.57 6.50
C ALA A 144 11.55 -12.32 7.97
N ALA A 145 12.85 -12.29 8.30
CA ALA A 145 13.32 -12.02 9.66
C ALA A 145 12.97 -10.62 10.19
N GLN A 146 12.63 -9.67 9.31
CA GLN A 146 12.24 -8.32 9.66
C GLN A 146 10.73 -8.18 9.89
N LEU A 147 9.95 -9.23 9.60
CA LEU A 147 8.53 -9.27 9.92
C LEU A 147 8.35 -9.56 11.41
N VAL A 148 8.32 -8.49 12.20
CA VAL A 148 8.15 -8.52 13.66
C VAL A 148 7.05 -7.54 14.07
N ASP A 149 6.59 -7.65 15.32
CA ASP A 149 5.67 -6.67 15.88
C ASP A 149 6.26 -5.25 15.79
N GLY A 150 5.46 -4.31 15.28
CA GLY A 150 5.87 -2.93 15.01
C GLY A 150 6.41 -2.68 13.60
N ALA A 151 6.63 -3.72 12.77
CA ALA A 151 7.08 -3.52 11.39
C ALA A 151 6.03 -2.75 10.57
N ALA A 152 6.48 -1.72 9.83
CA ALA A 152 5.66 -0.96 8.89
C ALA A 152 5.78 -1.57 7.50
N ILE A 153 4.67 -2.09 6.99
CA ILE A 153 4.64 -2.85 5.74
C ILE A 153 3.45 -2.44 4.89
N GLU A 154 3.56 -2.74 3.61
CA GLU A 154 2.46 -2.84 2.66
C GLU A 154 2.32 -4.30 2.26
N ILE A 155 1.09 -4.80 2.19
CA ILE A 155 0.80 -6.16 1.72
C ILE A 155 -0.04 -6.12 0.46
N GLU A 156 0.29 -7.00 -0.49
CA GLU A 156 -0.66 -7.42 -1.53
C GLU A 156 -1.23 -8.78 -1.14
N ALA A 157 -2.55 -8.85 -0.95
CA ALA A 157 -3.22 -10.02 -0.40
C ALA A 157 -4.58 -10.28 -1.07
N THR A 158 -5.10 -11.50 -0.95
CA THR A 158 -6.49 -11.81 -1.29
C THR A 158 -7.29 -12.06 -0.02
N ASN A 159 -8.51 -11.53 0.06
CA ASN A 159 -9.40 -11.86 1.16
C ASN A 159 -9.92 -13.30 1.03
N ALA A 160 -9.55 -14.17 1.96
CA ALA A 160 -9.97 -15.55 2.07
C ALA A 160 -10.76 -15.75 3.37
N ALA A 161 -12.10 -15.71 3.26
CA ALA A 161 -13.03 -15.88 4.39
C ALA A 161 -12.72 -14.98 5.61
N GLY A 162 -12.32 -13.72 5.38
CA GLY A 162 -12.02 -12.75 6.44
C GLY A 162 -10.57 -12.77 6.96
N THR A 163 -9.74 -13.69 6.46
CA THR A 163 -8.28 -13.65 6.62
C THR A 163 -7.63 -13.18 5.33
N LEU A 164 -6.72 -12.22 5.41
CA LEU A 164 -5.97 -11.78 4.24
C LEU A 164 -4.82 -12.77 3.98
N GLN A 165 -4.85 -13.42 2.82
CA GLN A 165 -3.76 -14.27 2.35
C GLN A 165 -2.76 -13.41 1.58
N ALA A 166 -1.63 -13.06 2.19
CA ALA A 166 -0.63 -12.16 1.61
C ALA A 166 0.38 -12.90 0.72
N TYR A 167 0.61 -12.40 -0.48
CA TYR A 167 1.57 -12.93 -1.45
C TYR A 167 2.78 -12.01 -1.64
N THR A 168 2.64 -10.74 -1.30
CA THR A 168 3.74 -9.77 -1.30
C THR A 168 3.73 -9.02 0.02
N VAL A 169 4.91 -8.84 0.61
CA VAL A 169 5.15 -7.96 1.75
C VAL A 169 6.25 -6.98 1.37
N THR A 170 5.89 -5.71 1.23
CA THR A 170 6.83 -4.62 0.97
C THR A 170 7.09 -3.87 2.25
N PHE A 171 8.34 -3.81 2.70
CA PHE A 171 8.71 -2.97 3.84
C PHE A 171 8.75 -1.50 3.37
N LYS A 172 7.81 -0.68 3.84
CA LYS A 172 7.64 0.73 3.41
C LYS A 172 8.69 1.65 4.01
N THR A 173 9.11 1.27 5.19
CA THR A 173 10.32 1.70 5.85
C THR A 173 10.86 0.42 6.47
N ILE A 174 12.06 -0.01 6.09
CA ILE A 174 12.88 -0.54 7.17
C ILE A 174 12.92 0.60 8.17
N PRO A 175 12.76 0.39 9.48
CA PRO A 175 13.57 1.18 10.38
C PRO A 175 14.99 1.18 9.75
N GLY A 176 15.41 2.30 9.13
CA GLY A 176 16.63 2.49 8.31
C GLY A 176 16.74 1.95 6.89
N ALA A 177 16.15 2.64 5.93
CA ALA A 177 16.73 2.73 4.60
C ALA A 177 16.82 4.18 4.12
N SER A 178 18.00 4.77 4.32
CA SER A 178 18.58 5.73 3.36
C SER A 178 20.08 5.51 3.35
N GLY A 179 20.63 5.11 2.19
CA GLY A 179 22.07 5.06 1.94
C GLY A 179 22.55 3.80 1.25
N ASN A 180 22.93 3.93 -0.03
CA ASN A 180 23.68 2.93 -0.78
C ASN A 180 24.94 2.46 -0.03
N GLY A 181 25.14 1.16 0.06
CA GLY A 181 26.41 0.57 0.45
C GLY A 181 26.24 -0.67 1.32
N SER A 182 26.50 -1.83 0.73
CA SER A 182 26.50 -3.13 1.39
C SER A 182 27.35 -3.14 2.67
N SER A 183 26.70 -3.17 3.83
CA SER A 183 27.27 -3.57 5.13
C SER A 183 26.12 -3.85 6.10
N PRO A 184 26.29 -4.66 7.16
CA PRO A 184 25.18 -5.36 7.81
C PRO A 184 24.15 -4.42 8.45
N GLY A 185 22.99 -4.30 7.79
CA GLY A 185 21.65 -4.02 8.34
C GLY A 185 21.51 -3.01 9.48
N THR A 186 22.08 -1.80 9.38
CA THR A 186 21.79 -0.73 10.34
C THR A 186 20.48 -0.02 9.98
N ALA A 187 19.50 -0.16 10.86
CA ALA A 187 18.28 0.62 10.92
C ALA A 187 18.52 2.08 11.33
N GLN A 188 17.57 2.98 11.07
CA GLN A 188 17.61 4.40 11.41
C GLN A 188 16.22 4.90 11.79
N THR A 189 16.14 5.73 12.82
CA THR A 189 14.91 6.39 13.30
C THR A 189 15.23 7.79 13.80
N SER A 190 14.28 8.71 13.70
CA SER A 190 14.38 10.07 14.24
C SER A 190 13.09 10.44 14.96
N GLY A 191 13.18 11.31 15.96
CA GLY A 191 12.05 11.71 16.78
C GLY A 191 12.46 12.39 18.08
N VAL A 192 11.48 12.62 18.95
CA VAL A 192 11.72 13.13 20.31
C VAL A 192 12.02 11.96 21.23
N VAL A 193 13.09 12.09 22.02
CA VAL A 193 13.49 11.11 23.02
C VAL A 193 12.55 11.19 24.22
N TYR A 194 12.07 10.03 24.69
CA TYR A 194 11.32 9.90 25.93
C TYR A 194 11.67 8.59 26.64
N GLY A 195 11.29 8.45 27.90
CA GLY A 195 11.61 7.24 28.68
C GLY A 195 13.11 6.95 28.81
N TYR A 196 13.98 7.97 28.72
CA TYR A 196 15.42 7.81 28.91
C TYR A 196 15.72 7.31 30.33
N ASP A 197 16.34 6.14 30.40
CA ASP A 197 16.83 5.51 31.62
C ASP A 197 18.35 5.36 31.52
N ALA A 198 19.05 6.24 32.25
CA ALA A 198 20.51 6.23 32.31
C ALA A 198 21.08 5.00 33.02
N THR A 199 20.30 4.35 33.89
CA THR A 199 20.73 3.14 34.63
C THR A 199 20.58 1.90 33.77
N ALA A 200 19.45 1.78 33.07
CA ALA A 200 19.20 0.68 32.13
C ALA A 200 19.90 0.87 30.78
N GLY A 201 20.46 2.06 30.50
CA GLY A 201 21.15 2.35 29.25
C GLY A 201 20.22 2.31 28.04
N SER A 202 19.00 2.85 28.17
CA SER A 202 17.99 2.80 27.11
C SER A 202 17.15 4.07 27.02
N PHE A 203 16.48 4.26 25.89
CA PHE A 203 15.47 5.31 25.71
C PHE A 203 14.44 4.87 24.67
N GLN A 204 13.34 5.61 24.56
CA GLN A 204 12.33 5.40 23.55
C GLN A 204 12.31 6.56 22.54
N ILE A 205 12.11 6.21 21.27
CA ILE A 205 12.01 7.17 20.17
C ILE A 205 11.08 6.59 19.10
N SER A 206 10.09 7.36 18.66
CA SER A 206 9.12 6.94 17.63
C SER A 206 8.46 5.58 17.94
N GLY A 207 8.20 5.28 19.22
CA GLY A 207 7.61 4.02 19.67
C GLY A 207 8.59 2.88 19.92
N LEU A 208 9.86 3.02 19.53
CA LEU A 208 10.88 1.97 19.65
C LEU A 208 11.71 2.17 20.93
N THR A 209 11.93 1.10 21.68
CA THR A 209 12.97 1.08 22.72
C THR A 209 14.33 0.83 22.07
N ILE A 210 15.28 1.72 22.32
CA ILE A 210 16.66 1.68 21.87
C ILE A 210 17.57 1.39 23.06
N LEU A 211 18.42 0.37 22.95
CA LEU A 211 19.53 0.10 23.85
C LEU A 211 20.75 0.89 23.40
N ILE A 212 21.39 1.61 24.31
CA ILE A 212 22.53 2.48 24.00
C ILE A 212 23.80 1.66 23.78
N ASP A 213 23.99 0.56 24.52
CA ASP A 213 25.14 -0.36 24.44
C ASP A 213 26.52 0.33 24.31
N GLY A 214 26.73 1.35 25.14
CA GLY A 214 27.99 2.11 25.17
C GLY A 214 28.18 3.14 24.04
N VAL A 215 27.22 3.30 23.13
CA VAL A 215 27.27 4.33 22.09
C VAL A 215 27.09 5.73 22.69
N ALA A 216 28.11 6.57 22.55
CA ALA A 216 28.06 7.95 23.01
C ALA A 216 27.22 8.84 22.06
N PRO A 217 26.26 9.64 22.57
CA PRO A 217 25.57 10.64 21.77
C PRO A 217 26.53 11.72 21.26
N THR A 218 26.28 12.19 20.04
CA THR A 218 26.97 13.32 19.42
C THR A 218 26.01 14.49 19.21
N GLY A 219 26.50 15.72 19.10
CA GLY A 219 25.65 16.90 18.85
C GLY A 219 24.91 17.43 20.09
N GLY A 220 24.92 16.74 21.22
CA GLY A 220 24.27 17.23 22.44
C GLY A 220 24.16 16.19 23.54
N LYS A 221 23.51 16.57 24.66
CA LYS A 221 23.21 15.65 25.75
C LYS A 221 21.90 14.92 25.46
N LEU A 222 21.95 13.58 25.44
CA LEU A 222 20.75 12.75 25.39
C LEU A 222 19.93 12.95 26.67
N ALA A 223 18.67 13.35 26.52
CA ALA A 223 17.72 13.54 27.61
C ALA A 223 16.28 13.45 27.09
N ASN A 224 15.31 13.27 27.98
CA ASN A 224 13.90 13.34 27.59
C ASN A 224 13.57 14.73 27.02
N GLY A 225 12.84 14.75 25.90
CA GLY A 225 12.39 15.97 25.23
C GLY A 225 13.33 16.48 24.13
N VAL A 226 14.54 15.93 23.98
CA VAL A 226 15.45 16.32 22.88
C VAL A 226 15.08 15.60 21.59
N ARG A 227 15.32 16.24 20.44
CA ARG A 227 15.25 15.56 19.15
C ARG A 227 16.53 14.80 18.90
N ALA A 228 16.40 13.58 18.38
CA ALA A 228 17.54 12.74 18.06
C ALA A 228 17.31 11.98 16.76
N GLU A 229 18.41 11.63 16.12
CA GLU A 229 18.51 10.68 15.04
C GLU A 229 19.39 9.52 15.52
N VAL A 230 18.92 8.28 15.31
CA VAL A 230 19.54 7.08 15.84
C VAL A 230 19.70 6.07 14.72
N GLN A 231 20.92 5.56 14.53
CA GLN A 231 21.15 4.34 13.76
C GLN A 231 21.30 3.17 14.72
N PHE A 232 20.70 2.01 14.43
CA PHE A 232 20.68 0.84 15.32
C PHE A 232 20.67 -0.46 14.53
N THR A 233 20.97 -1.60 15.16
CA THR A 233 20.74 -2.94 14.59
C THR A 233 19.70 -3.66 15.45
N THR A 234 18.87 -4.50 14.84
CA THR A 234 17.94 -5.35 15.60
C THR A 234 18.54 -6.74 15.76
N THR A 235 19.00 -7.06 16.96
CA THR A 235 19.56 -8.38 17.30
C THR A 235 18.69 -9.01 18.37
N ASN A 236 18.17 -10.21 18.12
CA ASN A 236 17.28 -10.94 19.04
C ASN A 236 16.05 -10.11 19.50
N GLY A 237 15.49 -9.28 18.60
CA GLY A 237 14.34 -8.43 18.91
C GLY A 237 14.66 -7.18 19.74
N GLN A 238 15.94 -6.91 20.03
CA GLN A 238 16.38 -5.70 20.70
C GLN A 238 17.04 -4.74 19.70
N ASN A 239 16.65 -3.46 19.74
CA ASN A 239 17.23 -2.42 18.91
C ASN A 239 18.47 -1.85 19.61
N VAL A 240 19.65 -2.21 19.15
CA VAL A 240 20.94 -1.79 19.73
C VAL A 240 21.52 -0.65 18.91
N ALA A 241 21.75 0.49 19.53
CA ALA A 241 22.29 1.68 18.87
C ALA A 241 23.67 1.39 18.27
N GLN A 242 23.88 1.92 17.08
CA GLN A 242 25.18 2.00 16.39
C GLN A 242 25.66 3.47 16.30
N LYS A 243 24.73 4.43 16.30
CA LYS A 243 25.02 5.87 16.33
C LYS A 243 23.84 6.63 16.94
N ILE A 244 24.13 7.65 17.75
CA ILE A 244 23.14 8.58 18.30
C ILE A 244 23.61 10.01 17.99
N SER A 245 22.78 10.77 17.29
CA SER A 245 22.96 12.20 17.00
C SER A 245 21.83 12.97 17.67
N ILE A 246 22.14 14.04 18.40
CA ILE A 246 21.17 14.98 18.97
C ILE A 246 21.12 16.19 18.06
N ASP A 247 19.90 16.59 17.67
CA ASP A 247 19.68 17.81 16.89
C ASP A 247 19.51 18.98 17.86
N ASP A 248 20.28 20.05 17.61
CA ASP A 248 20.18 21.33 18.34
C ASP A 248 18.88 22.09 18.01
#